data_AF-A0A9P6PI15-F1
#
_entry.id   AF-A0A9P6PI15-F1
#
_cell.length_a   1.000
_cell.length_b   1.000
_cell.length_c   1.000
_cell.angle_alpha   90.00
_cell.angle_beta   90.00
_cell.angle_gamma   90.00
#
_symmetry.space_group_name_H-M   'P 1'
#
loop_
_entity.id
_entity.type
_entity.pdbx_description
1 polymer ?
#
loop_
_entity_poly.entity_id
_entity_poly.type
_entity_poly.pdbx_seq_one_letter_code
_entity_poly.pdbx_strand_id
1 'polypeptide(L)'
;MRDATVIIGPTSAPLRCSRDPSMHFDLELPSQPGASHRVGVLLVNLGTPDAPTPRAVRRYLAEFLSDPRVVEIPAPLWQVILRTVILPLRGRASARKYAAIWEAEGSPLRVYTERQIDSLRQWLAAGGYPVRVDYAMRYGTPSIGNVLSQLKRAGAERVLLVPMYPQYSASTTASAFDAAFSALARMRNQLEIRTIKQYADHPAYIDALASHVRHYWQQHGRPDFAAGDRLLLSFHGVPRRTMDLGDPYSAQCRQTAMLLAHALGLTEVEWRLTFQSRFGRAQWLQPYTAPTLRELGAAGAGRVDVFCPGFTSDCLETLEEIGIEGRDAFLRAGGREFHRIPCINDAAPWIRALAEIVTTHLQGWEISAVPHPISTDPHARLRIDKWLWAARFFKTRSLAAEALGKRRVRIGGEPVRAAKAVRVGDVVRIDIERVVWEVQVRGLCDVRGPAAVAQTLYEETPAGNARRQAELERRRTFREPAAALQGRPTKRDRRVIDQLSGAD
;
A
#
# COMPACT_ATOMS: atom_id res chain seq x y z
N MET A 1 52.70 -8.06 -24.06
CA MET A 1 52.03 -8.00 -25.39
C MET A 1 50.75 -8.81 -25.29
N ARG A 2 49.53 -8.27 -25.27
CA ARG A 2 49.02 -6.91 -25.51
C ARG A 2 47.95 -6.61 -24.46
N ASP A 3 47.95 -5.38 -23.96
CA ASP A 3 46.94 -4.79 -23.09
C ASP A 3 45.58 -4.71 -23.78
N ALA A 4 44.52 -4.95 -23.02
CA ALA A 4 43.15 -4.57 -23.40
C ALA A 4 42.55 -3.72 -22.27
N THR A 5 42.87 -2.43 -22.33
CA THR A 5 42.23 -1.36 -21.55
C THR A 5 40.79 -1.19 -22.04
N VAL A 6 39.80 -1.50 -21.19
CA VAL A 6 38.39 -1.23 -21.49
C VAL A 6 38.09 0.23 -21.11
N ILE A 7 37.92 1.07 -22.13
CA ILE A 7 37.46 2.45 -22.00
C ILE A 7 35.93 2.45 -21.84
N ILE A 8 35.43 2.96 -20.72
CA ILE A 8 34.00 3.15 -20.46
C ILE A 8 33.59 4.52 -21.01
N GLY A 9 32.88 4.54 -22.14
CA GLY A 9 32.22 5.74 -22.66
C GLY A 9 30.70 5.73 -22.35
N PRO A 10 30.06 6.88 -22.11
CA PRO A 10 28.63 6.95 -21.82
C PRO A 10 27.84 7.14 -23.12
N THR A 11 27.17 6.10 -23.60
CA THR A 11 26.09 6.26 -24.59
C THR A 11 25.02 5.21 -24.39
N SER A 12 23.86 5.69 -24.00
CA SER A 12 22.60 4.98 -23.84
C SER A 12 22.03 4.52 -25.19
N ALA A 13 21.99 3.20 -25.41
CA ALA A 13 21.10 2.55 -26.36
C ALA A 13 20.61 1.22 -25.76
N PRO A 14 19.33 0.84 -25.93
CA PRO A 14 18.80 -0.37 -25.35
C PRO A 14 19.36 -1.59 -26.09
N LEU A 15 20.21 -2.37 -25.41
CA LEU A 15 20.68 -3.68 -25.87
C LEU A 15 19.47 -4.59 -26.10
N ARG A 16 19.06 -4.76 -27.36
CA ARG A 16 18.23 -5.90 -27.79
C ARG A 16 19.12 -7.13 -27.81
N CYS A 17 19.19 -7.84 -26.69
CA CYS A 17 19.87 -9.13 -26.62
C CYS A 17 18.95 -10.19 -27.24
N SER A 18 19.32 -10.70 -28.41
CA SER A 18 18.72 -11.92 -28.97
C SER A 18 19.09 -13.10 -28.09
N ARG A 19 18.09 -13.80 -27.53
CA ARG A 19 18.30 -14.97 -26.66
C ARG A 19 18.96 -16.11 -27.43
N ASP A 20 20.05 -16.65 -26.90
CA ASP A 20 20.59 -17.95 -27.31
C ASP A 20 19.66 -19.06 -26.76
N PRO A 21 19.03 -19.88 -27.62
CA PRO A 21 18.13 -20.95 -27.20
C PRO A 21 18.82 -22.07 -26.40
N SER A 22 20.16 -22.12 -26.35
CA SER A 22 20.92 -23.09 -25.55
C SER A 22 21.00 -22.73 -24.06
N MET A 23 20.72 -21.48 -23.67
CA MET A 23 20.86 -21.04 -22.28
C MET A 23 19.60 -21.25 -21.43
N HIS A 24 19.75 -22.08 -20.40
CA HIS A 24 18.67 -22.40 -19.46
C HIS A 24 18.31 -21.23 -18.52
N PHE A 25 19.25 -20.36 -18.19
CA PHE A 25 19.04 -19.20 -17.32
C PHE A 25 19.12 -17.89 -18.12
N ASP A 26 18.41 -16.86 -17.63
CA ASP A 26 18.49 -15.53 -18.20
C ASP A 26 19.87 -14.88 -17.88
N LEU A 27 20.32 -13.96 -18.73
CA LEU A 27 21.56 -13.21 -18.49
C LEU A 27 21.36 -12.22 -17.34
N GLU A 28 22.30 -12.24 -16.39
CA GLU A 28 22.23 -11.45 -15.16
C GLU A 28 23.50 -10.62 -14.97
N LEU A 29 23.35 -9.42 -14.39
CA LEU A 29 24.50 -8.62 -13.97
C LEU A 29 25.22 -9.32 -12.82
N PRO A 30 26.55 -9.16 -12.69
CA PRO A 30 27.30 -9.64 -11.52
C PRO A 30 26.68 -9.13 -10.21
N SER A 31 26.73 -9.96 -9.17
CA SER A 31 26.21 -9.58 -7.84
C SER A 31 26.95 -8.34 -7.31
N GLN A 32 26.20 -7.42 -6.71
CA GLN A 32 26.69 -6.18 -6.15
C GLN A 32 26.60 -6.28 -4.61
N PRO A 33 27.71 -6.46 -3.87
CA PRO A 33 27.70 -6.77 -2.44
C PRO A 33 27.03 -5.73 -1.52
N GLY A 34 26.76 -4.50 -2.01
CA GLY A 34 26.17 -3.41 -1.23
C GLY A 34 24.65 -3.19 -1.43
N ALA A 35 23.97 -4.07 -2.18
CA ALA A 35 22.55 -3.91 -2.52
C ALA A 35 21.58 -4.73 -1.63
N SER A 36 22.10 -5.41 -0.59
CA SER A 36 21.45 -6.49 0.18
C SER A 36 20.17 -6.17 0.95
N HIS A 37 19.66 -4.94 0.84
CA HIS A 37 18.52 -4.45 1.63
C HIS A 37 17.44 -3.77 0.78
N ARG A 38 17.56 -3.74 -0.56
CA ARG A 38 16.55 -3.10 -1.40
C ARG A 38 15.35 -4.02 -1.60
N VAL A 39 14.19 -3.52 -1.18
CA VAL A 39 12.92 -4.25 -1.23
C VAL A 39 12.00 -3.67 -2.30
N GLY A 40 11.48 -4.54 -3.15
CA GLY A 40 10.34 -4.27 -4.02
C GLY A 40 9.02 -4.69 -3.39
N VAL A 41 7.95 -3.95 -3.66
CA VAL A 41 6.57 -4.35 -3.39
C VAL A 41 5.87 -4.44 -4.75
N LEU A 42 5.40 -5.63 -5.11
CA LEU A 42 4.79 -5.89 -6.41
C LEU A 42 3.31 -6.23 -6.24
N LEU A 43 2.44 -5.28 -6.59
CA LEU A 43 0.99 -5.51 -6.61
C LEU A 43 0.64 -6.29 -7.88
N VAL A 44 -0.12 -7.39 -7.74
CA VAL A 44 -0.46 -8.25 -8.87
C VAL A 44 -1.97 -8.31 -9.05
N ASN A 45 -2.45 -7.81 -10.17
CA ASN A 45 -3.86 -7.87 -10.54
C ASN A 45 -4.10 -8.88 -11.68
N LEU A 46 -5.36 -9.19 -12.00
CA LEU A 46 -5.69 -10.18 -13.04
C LEU A 46 -5.14 -9.74 -14.40
N GLY A 47 -5.30 -8.46 -14.67
CA GLY A 47 -4.97 -7.87 -15.95
C GLY A 47 -6.17 -7.61 -16.81
N THR A 48 -5.90 -6.96 -17.93
CA THR A 48 -6.89 -6.44 -18.85
C THR A 48 -6.26 -6.38 -20.24
N PRO A 49 -7.03 -6.49 -21.33
CA PRO A 49 -6.49 -6.28 -22.67
C PRO A 49 -5.88 -4.89 -22.81
N ASP A 50 -4.86 -4.74 -23.67
CA ASP A 50 -4.22 -3.43 -23.88
C ASP A 50 -5.09 -2.43 -24.66
N ALA A 51 -6.17 -2.89 -25.29
CA ALA A 51 -7.13 -2.07 -26.03
C ALA A 51 -8.49 -2.79 -26.11
N PRO A 52 -9.61 -2.07 -26.29
CA PRO A 52 -10.95 -2.67 -26.42
C PRO A 52 -11.18 -3.18 -27.85
N THR A 53 -10.15 -3.72 -28.50
CA THR A 53 -10.23 -4.24 -29.87
C THR A 53 -10.29 -5.77 -29.87
N PRO A 54 -10.98 -6.40 -30.83
CA PRO A 54 -11.02 -7.86 -30.92
C PRO A 54 -9.65 -8.52 -30.99
N ARG A 55 -8.61 -7.84 -31.50
CA ARG A 55 -7.25 -8.38 -31.54
C ARG A 55 -6.61 -8.39 -30.14
N ALA A 56 -6.65 -7.27 -29.42
CA ALA A 56 -6.06 -7.17 -28.09
C ALA A 56 -6.79 -8.08 -27.08
N VAL A 57 -8.12 -8.11 -27.13
CA VAL A 57 -8.95 -9.01 -26.30
C VAL A 57 -8.66 -10.47 -26.59
N ARG A 58 -8.50 -10.88 -27.85
CA ARG A 58 -8.12 -12.26 -28.18
C ARG A 58 -6.75 -12.63 -27.62
N ARG A 59 -5.77 -11.73 -27.64
CA ARG A 59 -4.44 -11.99 -27.04
C ARG A 59 -4.57 -12.20 -25.53
N TYR A 60 -5.28 -11.31 -24.85
CA TYR A 60 -5.54 -11.42 -23.42
C TYR A 60 -6.27 -12.72 -23.06
N LEU A 61 -7.39 -13.02 -23.74
CA LEU A 61 -8.17 -14.24 -23.50
C LEU A 61 -7.37 -15.51 -23.83
N ALA A 62 -6.48 -15.45 -24.82
CA ALA A 62 -5.62 -16.58 -25.15
C ALA A 62 -4.69 -16.90 -23.98
N GLU A 63 -4.11 -15.90 -23.32
CA GLU A 63 -3.26 -16.10 -22.15
C GLU A 63 -4.09 -16.57 -20.95
N PHE A 64 -5.16 -15.83 -20.62
CA PHE A 64 -6.01 -16.09 -19.46
C PHE A 64 -6.63 -17.49 -19.49
N LEU A 65 -7.29 -17.85 -20.60
CA LEU A 65 -7.97 -19.14 -20.71
C LEU A 65 -6.99 -20.29 -20.98
N SER A 66 -5.72 -20.04 -21.27
CA SER A 66 -4.71 -21.10 -21.37
C SER A 66 -4.20 -21.56 -20.02
N ASP A 67 -4.43 -20.80 -18.95
CA ASP A 67 -3.92 -21.13 -17.62
C ASP A 67 -4.67 -22.35 -17.04
N PRO A 68 -3.95 -23.44 -16.69
CA PRO A 68 -4.57 -24.64 -16.12
C PRO A 68 -5.20 -24.40 -14.74
N ARG A 69 -4.83 -23.31 -14.03
CA ARG A 69 -5.51 -22.88 -12.79
C ARG A 69 -6.89 -22.30 -13.04
N VAL A 70 -7.16 -21.84 -14.27
CA VAL A 70 -8.44 -21.25 -14.67
C VAL A 70 -9.30 -22.29 -15.37
N VAL A 71 -8.70 -23.08 -16.26
CA VAL A 71 -9.40 -24.14 -16.99
C VAL A 71 -8.70 -25.49 -16.77
N GLU A 72 -9.29 -26.30 -15.90
CA GLU A 72 -8.80 -27.65 -15.56
C GLU A 72 -9.19 -28.72 -16.60
N ILE A 73 -8.99 -28.43 -17.88
CA ILE A 73 -9.17 -29.39 -18.99
C ILE A 73 -7.78 -29.73 -19.54
N PRO A 74 -7.49 -31.00 -19.90
CA PRO A 74 -6.20 -31.38 -20.49
C PRO A 74 -5.76 -30.43 -21.61
N ALA A 75 -4.57 -29.84 -21.45
CA ALA A 75 -4.12 -28.72 -22.26
C ALA A 75 -4.17 -28.96 -23.78
N PRO A 76 -3.77 -30.12 -24.34
CA PRO A 76 -3.83 -30.34 -25.79
C PRO A 76 -5.25 -30.22 -26.34
N LEU A 77 -6.23 -30.83 -25.66
CA LEU A 77 -7.63 -30.77 -26.06
C LEU A 77 -8.19 -29.36 -25.91
N TRP A 78 -7.92 -28.72 -24.78
CA TRP A 78 -8.43 -27.38 -24.51
C TRP A 78 -7.84 -26.33 -25.45
N GLN A 79 -6.55 -26.41 -25.76
CA GLN A 79 -5.89 -25.45 -26.66
C GLN A 79 -6.47 -25.49 -28.08
N VAL A 80 -6.89 -26.66 -28.57
CA VAL A 80 -7.60 -26.78 -29.86
C VAL A 80 -8.94 -26.05 -29.79
N ILE A 81 -9.76 -26.33 -28.77
CA ILE A 81 -11.08 -25.71 -28.59
C ILE A 81 -10.95 -24.18 -28.40
N LEU A 82 -10.00 -23.77 -27.57
CA LEU A 82 -9.73 -22.38 -27.25
C LEU A 82 -9.40 -21.60 -28.53
N ARG A 83 -8.45 -22.09 -29.33
CA ARG A 83 -7.94 -21.38 -30.51
C ARG A 83 -8.90 -21.39 -31.70
N THR A 84 -9.68 -22.46 -31.87
CA THR A 84 -10.55 -22.62 -33.04
C THR A 84 -11.97 -22.09 -32.83
N VAL A 85 -12.55 -22.26 -31.64
CA VAL A 85 -13.95 -21.91 -31.36
C VAL A 85 -14.04 -20.70 -30.44
N ILE A 86 -13.37 -20.74 -29.28
CA ILE A 86 -13.61 -19.77 -28.21
C ILE A 86 -13.04 -18.39 -28.56
N LEU A 87 -11.76 -18.28 -28.95
CA LEU A 87 -11.13 -16.99 -29.22
C LEU A 87 -11.77 -16.20 -30.37
N PRO A 88 -12.13 -16.80 -31.52
CA PRO A 88 -12.77 -16.07 -32.62
C PRO A 88 -14.16 -15.53 -32.26
N LEU A 89 -14.97 -16.34 -31.55
CA LEU A 89 -16.33 -15.99 -31.19
C LEU A 89 -16.37 -15.01 -30.00
N ARG A 90 -15.73 -15.38 -28.89
CA ARG A 90 -15.73 -14.57 -27.66
C ARG A 90 -14.93 -13.29 -27.81
N GLY A 91 -13.84 -13.31 -28.56
CA GLY A 91 -12.98 -12.13 -28.73
C GLY A 91 -13.74 -10.91 -29.26
N ARG A 92 -14.69 -11.11 -30.17
CA ARG A 92 -15.53 -10.03 -30.71
C ARG A 92 -16.57 -9.55 -29.71
N ALA A 93 -17.26 -10.48 -29.03
CA ALA A 93 -18.27 -10.16 -28.05
C ALA A 93 -17.67 -9.42 -26.83
N SER A 94 -16.60 -9.96 -26.25
CA SER A 94 -15.90 -9.36 -25.12
C SER A 94 -15.30 -7.99 -25.47
N ALA A 95 -14.82 -7.78 -26.70
CA ALA A 95 -14.35 -6.46 -27.12
C ALA A 95 -15.43 -5.37 -27.07
N ARG A 96 -16.69 -5.71 -27.39
CA ARG A 96 -17.81 -4.76 -27.25
C ARG A 96 -18.07 -4.41 -25.78
N LYS A 97 -17.99 -5.41 -24.89
CA LYS A 97 -18.14 -5.20 -23.44
C LYS A 97 -17.02 -4.30 -22.89
N TYR A 98 -15.76 -4.58 -23.26
CA TYR A 98 -14.63 -3.72 -22.89
C TYR A 98 -14.78 -2.30 -23.46
N ALA A 99 -15.27 -2.15 -24.70
CA ALA A 99 -15.49 -0.84 -25.30
C ALA A 99 -16.56 -0.02 -24.55
N ALA A 100 -17.58 -0.68 -23.97
CA ALA A 100 -18.63 -0.02 -23.21
C ALA A 100 -18.15 0.60 -21.89
N ILE A 101 -17.00 0.16 -21.36
CA ILE A 101 -16.45 0.63 -20.08
C ILE A 101 -15.08 1.29 -20.23
N TRP A 102 -14.63 1.53 -21.46
CA TRP A 102 -13.29 2.03 -21.71
C TRP A 102 -13.19 3.53 -21.42
N GLU A 103 -12.19 3.93 -20.64
CA GLU A 103 -11.91 5.33 -20.34
C GLU A 103 -10.86 5.91 -21.30
N ALA A 104 -10.67 7.23 -21.29
CA ALA A 104 -9.68 7.89 -22.14
C ALA A 104 -8.24 7.42 -21.79
N GLU A 105 -8.01 7.16 -20.51
CA GLU A 105 -6.75 6.70 -19.95
C GLU A 105 -6.53 5.19 -20.10
N GLY A 106 -7.59 4.42 -20.40
CA GLY A 106 -7.51 2.98 -20.65
C GLY A 106 -8.61 2.18 -19.96
N SER A 107 -8.30 0.91 -19.67
CA SER A 107 -9.19 0.05 -18.89
C SER A 107 -9.24 0.52 -17.42
N PRO A 108 -10.44 0.69 -16.82
CA PRO A 108 -10.60 1.13 -15.43
C PRO A 108 -9.75 0.32 -14.44
N LEU A 109 -9.64 -1.00 -14.65
CA LEU A 109 -8.81 -1.86 -13.79
C LEU A 109 -7.36 -1.40 -13.75
N ARG A 110 -6.81 -1.05 -14.91
CA ARG A 110 -5.43 -0.58 -15.03
C ARG A 110 -5.29 0.84 -14.48
N VAL A 111 -6.20 1.73 -14.81
CA VAL A 111 -6.19 3.13 -14.35
C VAL A 111 -6.21 3.17 -12.81
N TYR A 112 -7.13 2.46 -12.16
CA TYR A 112 -7.19 2.41 -10.71
C TYR A 112 -6.00 1.68 -10.09
N THR A 113 -5.47 0.62 -10.72
CA THR A 113 -4.23 -0.01 -10.26
C THR A 113 -3.07 0.98 -10.26
N GLU A 114 -2.90 1.78 -11.32
CA GLU A 114 -1.85 2.81 -11.42
C GLU A 114 -2.03 3.90 -10.34
N ARG A 115 -3.26 4.38 -10.12
CA ARG A 115 -3.56 5.37 -9.06
C ARG A 115 -3.33 4.82 -7.64
N GLN A 116 -3.67 3.56 -7.41
CA GLN A 116 -3.41 2.88 -6.14
C GLN A 116 -1.90 2.78 -5.88
N ILE A 117 -1.11 2.45 -6.90
CA ILE A 117 0.36 2.39 -6.82
C ILE A 117 0.93 3.75 -6.43
N ASP A 118 0.53 4.81 -7.11
CA ASP A 118 1.06 6.14 -6.85
C ASP A 118 0.69 6.63 -5.44
N SER A 119 -0.54 6.36 -5.01
CA SER A 119 -0.99 6.70 -3.65
C SER A 119 -0.25 5.88 -2.58
N LEU A 120 -0.04 4.57 -2.81
CA LEU A 120 0.70 3.71 -1.91
C LEU A 120 2.18 4.10 -1.82
N ARG A 121 2.81 4.47 -2.94
CA ARG A 121 4.19 5.01 -2.96
C ARG A 121 4.31 6.24 -2.10
N GLN A 122 3.40 7.20 -2.25
CA GLN A 122 3.39 8.43 -1.47
C GLN A 122 3.22 8.14 0.02
N TRP A 123 2.28 7.24 0.37
CA TRP A 123 2.04 6.85 1.76
C TRP A 123 3.27 6.18 2.39
N LEU A 124 3.86 5.20 1.71
CA LEU A 124 5.04 4.48 2.20
C LEU A 124 6.27 5.39 2.30
N ALA A 125 6.47 6.29 1.33
CA ALA A 125 7.55 7.27 1.38
C ALA A 125 7.38 8.23 2.57
N ALA A 126 6.16 8.73 2.82
CA ALA A 126 5.85 9.55 3.98
C ALA A 126 6.03 8.80 5.31
N GLY A 127 5.75 7.49 5.33
CA GLY A 127 6.01 6.58 6.44
C GLY A 127 7.48 6.20 6.63
N GLY A 128 8.38 6.64 5.75
CA GLY A 128 9.81 6.33 5.83
C GLY A 128 10.18 4.93 5.36
N TYR A 129 9.37 4.28 4.52
CA TYR A 129 9.67 2.99 3.90
C TYR A 129 10.31 3.19 2.52
N PRO A 130 11.64 3.06 2.35
CA PRO A 130 12.33 3.17 1.06
C PRO A 130 12.17 1.89 0.23
N VAL A 131 10.94 1.53 -0.09
CA VAL A 131 10.60 0.39 -0.93
C VAL A 131 10.20 0.86 -2.32
N ARG A 132 10.52 0.05 -3.33
CA ARG A 132 10.05 0.31 -4.69
C ARG A 132 8.72 -0.40 -4.90
N VAL A 133 7.64 0.36 -5.03
CA VAL A 133 6.32 -0.19 -5.35
C VAL A 133 6.13 -0.19 -6.86
N ASP A 134 5.74 -1.31 -7.45
CA ASP A 134 5.36 -1.45 -8.86
C ASP A 134 4.15 -2.40 -8.97
N TYR A 135 3.53 -2.48 -10.15
CA TYR A 135 2.44 -3.43 -10.41
C TYR A 135 2.76 -4.35 -11.58
N ALA A 136 2.10 -5.50 -11.60
CA ALA A 136 2.07 -6.42 -12.73
C ALA A 136 0.65 -6.96 -12.95
N MET A 137 0.40 -7.36 -14.18
CA MET A 137 -0.79 -8.11 -14.57
C MET A 137 -0.43 -9.60 -14.64
N ARG A 138 -1.31 -10.44 -14.09
CA ARG A 138 -1.18 -11.89 -14.27
C ARG A 138 -1.28 -12.25 -15.74
N TYR A 139 -2.23 -11.65 -16.44
CA TYR A 139 -2.44 -11.80 -17.88
C TYR A 139 -2.36 -10.43 -18.57
N GLY A 140 -1.55 -10.30 -19.60
CA GLY A 140 -1.32 -9.02 -20.29
C GLY A 140 -0.10 -8.25 -19.78
N THR A 141 -0.16 -6.91 -19.91
CA THR A 141 1.01 -6.03 -19.79
C THR A 141 0.87 -5.05 -18.61
N PRO A 142 1.92 -4.83 -17.80
CA PRO A 142 3.20 -5.53 -17.79
C PRO A 142 3.09 -6.91 -17.09
N SER A 143 3.77 -7.93 -17.63
CA SER A 143 3.74 -9.27 -17.04
C SER A 143 4.59 -9.37 -15.76
N ILE A 144 4.22 -10.27 -14.85
CA ILE A 144 4.91 -10.50 -13.57
C ILE A 144 6.42 -10.71 -13.77
N GLY A 145 6.81 -11.59 -14.69
CA GLY A 145 8.22 -11.87 -14.96
C GLY A 145 9.00 -10.64 -15.43
N ASN A 146 8.40 -9.82 -16.32
CA ASN A 146 9.05 -8.59 -16.79
C ASN A 146 9.29 -7.59 -15.67
N VAL A 147 8.34 -7.45 -14.74
CA VAL A 147 8.45 -6.52 -13.61
C VAL A 147 9.44 -7.04 -12.57
N LEU A 148 9.44 -8.34 -12.26
CA LEU A 148 10.46 -8.94 -11.39
C LEU A 148 11.88 -8.74 -11.94
N SER A 149 12.09 -8.95 -13.25
CA SER A 149 13.39 -8.65 -13.89
C SER A 149 13.74 -7.17 -13.85
N GLN A 150 12.76 -6.25 -13.90
CA GLN A 150 13.01 -4.81 -13.76
C GLN A 150 13.40 -4.44 -12.32
N LEU A 151 12.70 -4.96 -11.33
CA LEU A 151 13.03 -4.77 -9.91
C LEU A 151 14.43 -5.29 -9.60
N LYS A 152 14.77 -6.49 -10.08
CA LYS A 152 16.12 -7.06 -9.95
C LYS A 152 17.18 -6.20 -10.61
N ARG A 153 16.95 -5.69 -11.83
CA ARG A 153 17.87 -4.75 -12.51
C ARG A 153 18.01 -3.42 -11.78
N ALA A 154 17.00 -3.00 -11.00
CA ALA A 154 17.07 -1.84 -10.12
C ALA A 154 17.81 -2.14 -8.79
N GLY A 155 18.33 -3.36 -8.63
CA GLY A 155 19.08 -3.80 -7.47
C GLY A 155 18.22 -4.32 -6.33
N ALA A 156 16.92 -4.61 -6.56
CA ALA A 156 16.12 -5.29 -5.55
C ALA A 156 16.62 -6.72 -5.35
N GLU A 157 16.76 -7.13 -4.10
CA GLU A 157 17.07 -8.52 -3.74
C GLU A 157 15.87 -9.22 -3.11
N ARG A 158 14.94 -8.45 -2.53
CA ARG A 158 13.71 -8.96 -1.93
C ARG A 158 12.49 -8.36 -2.61
N VAL A 159 11.46 -9.16 -2.84
CA VAL A 159 10.17 -8.68 -3.37
C VAL A 159 9.00 -9.24 -2.57
N LEU A 160 8.17 -8.36 -2.04
CA LEU A 160 6.87 -8.70 -1.48
C LEU A 160 5.84 -8.76 -2.61
N LEU A 161 5.32 -9.95 -2.91
CA LEU A 161 4.24 -10.17 -3.85
C LEU A 161 2.89 -9.95 -3.15
N VAL A 162 2.12 -9.00 -3.66
CA VAL A 162 0.81 -8.57 -3.13
C VAL A 162 -0.27 -8.80 -4.19
N PRO A 163 -0.87 -9.99 -4.25
CA PRO A 163 -2.05 -10.20 -5.08
C PRO A 163 -3.18 -9.24 -4.67
N MET A 164 -3.77 -8.54 -5.64
CA MET A 164 -4.85 -7.58 -5.42
C MET A 164 -6.24 -8.23 -5.30
N TYR A 165 -6.24 -9.52 -4.95
CA TYR A 165 -7.42 -10.32 -4.61
C TYR A 165 -7.43 -10.54 -3.10
N PRO A 166 -8.41 -9.98 -2.37
CA PRO A 166 -8.48 -10.16 -0.92
C PRO A 166 -8.71 -11.61 -0.54
N GLN A 167 -9.64 -12.28 -1.24
CA GLN A 167 -9.93 -13.71 -1.08
C GLN A 167 -9.02 -14.53 -1.99
N TYR A 168 -8.36 -15.52 -1.41
CA TYR A 168 -7.56 -16.49 -2.14
C TYR A 168 -8.44 -17.37 -3.03
N SER A 169 -8.01 -17.59 -4.27
CA SER A 169 -8.40 -18.73 -5.09
C SER A 169 -7.19 -19.28 -5.84
N ALA A 170 -7.23 -20.57 -6.17
CA ALA A 170 -6.28 -21.21 -7.07
C ALA A 170 -6.25 -20.51 -8.44
N SER A 171 -7.40 -20.07 -8.93
CA SER A 171 -7.56 -19.42 -10.25
C SER A 171 -7.00 -17.98 -10.32
N THR A 172 -6.72 -17.36 -9.18
CA THR A 172 -6.24 -15.97 -9.08
C THR A 172 -4.89 -15.88 -8.39
N THR A 173 -4.86 -15.98 -7.06
CA THR A 173 -3.66 -15.83 -6.23
C THR A 173 -2.62 -16.91 -6.54
N ALA A 174 -3.02 -18.18 -6.65
CA ALA A 174 -2.06 -19.24 -6.96
C ALA A 174 -1.52 -19.14 -8.39
N SER A 175 -2.36 -18.76 -9.36
CA SER A 175 -1.91 -18.47 -10.73
C SER A 175 -0.87 -17.32 -10.77
N ALA A 176 -1.06 -16.26 -9.98
CA ALA A 176 -0.07 -15.19 -9.80
C ALA A 176 1.24 -15.71 -9.21
N PHE A 177 1.16 -16.59 -8.21
CA PHE A 177 2.35 -17.23 -7.64
C PHE A 177 3.06 -18.12 -8.66
N ASP A 178 2.35 -18.98 -9.39
CA ASP A 178 2.93 -19.85 -10.42
C ASP A 178 3.70 -19.02 -11.46
N ALA A 179 3.16 -17.89 -11.89
CA ALA A 179 3.83 -16.97 -12.82
C ALA A 179 5.09 -16.32 -12.22
N ALA A 180 5.05 -15.93 -10.95
CA ALA A 180 6.21 -15.39 -10.25
C ALA A 180 7.31 -16.46 -10.09
N PHE A 181 6.96 -17.65 -9.58
CA PHE A 181 7.91 -18.75 -9.39
C PHE A 181 8.46 -19.29 -10.72
N SER A 182 7.67 -19.28 -11.79
CA SER A 182 8.16 -19.58 -13.15
C SER A 182 9.20 -18.56 -13.63
N ALA A 183 9.02 -17.28 -13.30
CA ALA A 183 10.00 -16.25 -13.61
C ALA A 183 11.29 -16.42 -12.77
N LEU A 184 11.17 -16.76 -11.47
CA LEU A 184 12.31 -17.06 -10.61
C LEU A 184 13.09 -18.29 -11.07
N ALA A 185 12.41 -19.34 -11.56
CA ALA A 185 13.06 -20.54 -12.07
C ALA A 185 14.02 -20.27 -13.24
N ARG A 186 13.82 -19.15 -13.96
CA ARG A 186 14.69 -18.67 -15.04
C ARG A 186 15.87 -17.84 -14.54
N MET A 187 15.88 -17.43 -13.27
CA MET A 187 16.93 -16.62 -12.67
C MET A 187 18.00 -17.51 -12.05
N ARG A 188 19.27 -17.22 -12.35
CA ARG A 188 20.41 -17.92 -11.73
C ARG A 188 20.58 -17.48 -10.28
N ASN A 189 20.45 -16.18 -10.01
CA ASN A 189 20.41 -15.63 -8.65
C ASN A 189 18.98 -15.20 -8.29
N GLN A 190 18.18 -16.06 -7.67
CA GLN A 190 16.77 -15.74 -7.42
C GLN A 190 16.58 -14.59 -6.43
N LEU A 191 15.48 -13.85 -6.60
CA LEU A 191 15.03 -12.87 -5.60
C LEU A 191 14.50 -13.62 -4.36
N GLU A 192 14.71 -13.06 -3.17
CA GLU A 192 13.98 -13.48 -1.97
C GLU A 192 12.53 -13.02 -2.12
N ILE A 193 11.58 -13.96 -2.08
CA ILE A 193 10.16 -13.66 -2.27
C ILE A 193 9.39 -13.91 -0.98
N ARG A 194 8.56 -12.94 -0.62
CA ARG A 194 7.48 -13.12 0.36
C ARG A 194 6.15 -12.92 -0.33
N THR A 195 5.17 -13.75 0.00
CA THR A 195 3.83 -13.70 -0.61
C THR A 195 2.79 -13.35 0.43
N ILE A 196 1.84 -12.49 0.07
CA ILE A 196 0.59 -12.33 0.81
C ILE A 196 -0.43 -13.29 0.21
N LYS A 197 -0.80 -14.33 0.97
CA LYS A 197 -1.74 -15.35 0.50
C LYS A 197 -3.16 -14.79 0.34
N GLN A 198 -3.62 -14.02 1.32
CA GLN A 198 -4.98 -13.49 1.46
C GLN A 198 -5.00 -12.37 2.49
N TYR A 199 -6.00 -11.49 2.43
CA TYR A 199 -6.30 -10.47 3.47
C TYR A 199 -7.81 -10.19 3.55
N ALA A 200 -8.62 -11.19 3.21
CA ALA A 200 -10.07 -11.15 3.11
C ALA A 200 -10.77 -10.74 4.43
N ASP A 201 -10.16 -11.08 5.55
CA ASP A 201 -10.63 -10.84 6.92
C ASP A 201 -9.78 -9.84 7.69
N HIS A 202 -8.83 -9.18 7.03
CA HIS A 202 -7.98 -8.19 7.67
C HIS A 202 -8.82 -7.00 8.17
N PRO A 203 -8.74 -6.60 9.45
CA PRO A 203 -9.57 -5.53 10.02
C PRO A 203 -9.52 -4.23 9.22
N ALA A 204 -8.31 -3.77 8.86
CA ALA A 204 -8.15 -2.57 8.04
C ALA A 204 -8.85 -2.66 6.67
N TYR A 205 -8.91 -3.85 6.05
CA TYR A 205 -9.61 -4.05 4.79
C TYR A 205 -11.13 -3.93 4.98
N ILE A 206 -11.67 -4.62 5.99
CA ILE A 206 -13.11 -4.57 6.31
C ILE A 206 -13.54 -3.14 6.66
N ASP A 207 -12.74 -2.42 7.46
CA ASP A 207 -13.01 -1.04 7.83
C ASP A 207 -12.99 -0.09 6.63
N ALA A 208 -12.06 -0.31 5.68
CA ALA A 208 -12.02 0.44 4.44
C ALA A 208 -13.28 0.20 3.59
N LEU A 209 -13.71 -1.06 3.44
CA LEU A 209 -14.95 -1.40 2.72
C LEU A 209 -16.18 -0.77 3.39
N ALA A 210 -16.30 -0.89 4.72
CA ALA A 210 -17.43 -0.33 5.45
C ALA A 210 -17.46 1.20 5.35
N SER A 211 -16.30 1.85 5.45
CA SER A 211 -16.18 3.31 5.28
C SER A 211 -16.57 3.75 3.89
N HIS A 212 -16.17 3.00 2.85
CA HIS A 212 -16.53 3.28 1.46
C HIS A 212 -18.03 3.19 1.21
N VAL A 213 -18.68 2.12 1.67
CA VAL A 213 -20.14 1.95 1.55
C VAL A 213 -20.89 3.03 2.33
N ARG A 214 -20.47 3.36 3.56
CA ARG A 214 -21.08 4.45 4.34
C ARG A 214 -20.92 5.79 3.64
N HIS A 215 -19.76 6.07 3.06
CA HIS A 215 -19.53 7.31 2.31
C HIS A 215 -20.45 7.41 1.10
N TYR A 216 -20.61 6.32 0.35
CA TYR A 216 -21.54 6.25 -0.76
C TYR A 216 -22.99 6.53 -0.30
N TRP A 217 -23.43 5.92 0.80
CA TRP A 217 -24.77 6.17 1.37
C TRP A 217 -24.96 7.60 1.89
N GLN A 218 -23.91 8.25 2.39
CA GLN A 218 -23.98 9.66 2.78
C GLN A 218 -24.25 10.57 1.57
N GLN A 219 -23.74 10.21 0.40
CA GLN A 219 -23.89 11.00 -0.84
C GLN A 219 -25.17 10.66 -1.62
N HIS A 220 -25.59 9.40 -1.59
CA HIS A 220 -26.67 8.88 -2.44
C HIS A 220 -27.90 8.41 -1.65
N GLY A 221 -27.93 8.67 -0.35
CA GLY A 221 -28.94 8.14 0.56
C GLY A 221 -28.65 6.68 0.96
N ARG A 222 -28.99 6.35 2.21
CA ARG A 222 -28.97 4.97 2.71
C ARG A 222 -30.23 4.23 2.25
N PRO A 223 -30.15 2.94 1.85
CA PRO A 223 -31.32 2.13 1.54
C PRO A 223 -32.34 2.14 2.68
N ASP A 224 -33.64 2.21 2.33
CA ASP A 224 -34.72 2.00 3.28
C ASP A 224 -34.97 0.50 3.43
N PHE A 225 -34.17 -0.12 4.29
CA PHE A 225 -34.23 -1.54 4.55
C PHE A 225 -35.59 -1.99 5.11
N ALA A 226 -36.31 -1.10 5.82
CA ALA A 226 -37.64 -1.35 6.34
C ALA A 226 -38.70 -1.37 5.23
N ALA A 227 -38.53 -0.54 4.19
CA ALA A 227 -39.36 -0.57 2.98
C ALA A 227 -39.02 -1.73 2.02
N GLY A 228 -38.04 -2.57 2.35
CA GLY A 228 -37.68 -3.76 1.57
C GLY A 228 -36.45 -3.59 0.69
N ASP A 229 -35.75 -2.45 0.76
CA ASP A 229 -34.48 -2.27 0.03
C ASP A 229 -33.41 -3.24 0.54
N ARG A 230 -32.43 -3.55 -0.30
CA ARG A 230 -31.41 -4.56 0.04
C ARG A 230 -30.01 -4.14 -0.41
N LEU A 231 -29.01 -4.52 0.39
CA LEU A 231 -27.61 -4.52 -0.02
C LEU A 231 -27.21 -5.90 -0.55
N LEU A 232 -26.77 -5.96 -1.80
CA LEU A 232 -26.26 -7.16 -2.43
C LEU A 232 -24.73 -7.14 -2.49
N LEU A 233 -24.09 -8.07 -1.79
CA LEU A 233 -22.64 -8.26 -1.86
C LEU A 233 -22.34 -9.32 -2.92
N SER A 234 -21.86 -8.89 -4.08
CA SER A 234 -21.65 -9.75 -5.24
C SER A 234 -20.17 -10.10 -5.42
N PHE A 235 -19.83 -11.38 -5.39
CA PHE A 235 -18.48 -11.91 -5.62
C PHE A 235 -18.41 -12.62 -6.96
N HIS A 236 -17.22 -12.78 -7.54
CA HIS A 236 -17.07 -13.59 -8.76
C HIS A 236 -17.41 -15.05 -8.47
N GLY A 237 -18.21 -15.68 -9.30
CA GLY A 237 -18.53 -17.09 -9.18
C GLY A 237 -17.33 -17.96 -9.55
N VAL A 238 -17.25 -19.15 -8.95
CA VAL A 238 -16.38 -20.23 -9.42
C VAL A 238 -17.18 -21.51 -9.55
N PRO A 239 -16.73 -22.49 -10.35
CA PRO A 239 -17.35 -23.81 -10.37
C PRO A 239 -17.41 -24.39 -8.95
N ARG A 240 -18.54 -25.03 -8.59
CA ARG A 240 -18.70 -25.66 -7.26
C ARG A 240 -17.62 -26.70 -7.00
N ARG A 241 -17.20 -27.41 -8.04
CA ARG A 241 -16.10 -28.38 -7.99
C ARG A 241 -14.81 -27.78 -7.41
N THR A 242 -14.49 -26.52 -7.69
CA THR A 242 -13.29 -25.85 -7.16
C THR A 242 -13.34 -25.77 -5.63
N MET A 243 -14.51 -25.47 -5.06
CA MET A 243 -14.75 -25.53 -3.62
C MET A 243 -14.72 -26.97 -3.09
N ASP A 244 -15.38 -27.91 -3.78
CA ASP A 244 -15.40 -29.32 -3.37
C ASP A 244 -13.99 -29.96 -3.36
N LEU A 245 -13.07 -29.44 -4.17
CA LEU A 245 -11.65 -29.82 -4.22
C LEU A 245 -10.75 -29.02 -3.25
N GLY A 246 -11.33 -28.20 -2.38
CA GLY A 246 -10.62 -27.56 -1.26
C GLY A 246 -10.17 -26.12 -1.49
N ASP A 247 -10.63 -25.44 -2.54
CA ASP A 247 -10.39 -23.99 -2.70
C ASP A 247 -11.16 -23.19 -1.61
N PRO A 248 -10.48 -22.36 -0.80
CA PRO A 248 -11.09 -21.65 0.32
C PRO A 248 -11.93 -20.44 -0.10
N TYR A 249 -11.95 -20.07 -1.39
CA TYR A 249 -12.55 -18.84 -1.90
C TYR A 249 -13.99 -18.64 -1.43
N SER A 250 -14.84 -19.67 -1.51
CA SER A 250 -16.26 -19.60 -1.09
C SER A 250 -16.41 -19.24 0.39
N ALA A 251 -15.60 -19.87 1.25
CA ALA A 251 -15.63 -19.59 2.69
C ALA A 251 -15.12 -18.18 3.00
N GLN A 252 -14.04 -17.74 2.34
CA GLN A 252 -13.50 -16.40 2.52
C GLN A 252 -14.45 -15.29 2.02
N CYS A 253 -15.15 -15.50 0.91
CA CYS A 253 -16.18 -14.56 0.43
C CYS A 253 -17.30 -14.40 1.47
N ARG A 254 -17.79 -15.51 2.03
CA ARG A 254 -18.81 -15.50 3.09
C ARG A 254 -18.30 -14.79 4.34
N GLN A 255 -17.06 -15.05 4.74
CA GLN A 255 -16.44 -14.39 5.88
C GLN A 255 -16.33 -12.87 5.66
N THR A 256 -15.79 -12.41 4.52
CA THR A 256 -15.73 -10.98 4.19
C THR A 256 -17.12 -10.34 4.23
N ALA A 257 -18.13 -11.00 3.66
CA ALA A 257 -19.49 -10.47 3.62
C ALA A 257 -20.12 -10.35 5.01
N MET A 258 -19.95 -11.37 5.86
CA MET A 258 -20.42 -11.32 7.25
C MET A 258 -19.73 -10.21 8.05
N LEU A 259 -18.41 -10.09 7.93
CA LEU A 259 -17.64 -9.05 8.62
C LEU A 259 -18.03 -7.64 8.15
N LEU A 260 -18.22 -7.46 6.84
CA LEU A 260 -18.67 -6.19 6.27
C LEU A 260 -20.09 -5.84 6.72
N ALA A 261 -21.02 -6.80 6.66
CA ALA A 261 -22.39 -6.57 7.11
C ALA A 261 -22.45 -6.21 8.60
N HIS A 262 -21.67 -6.91 9.43
CA HIS A 262 -21.53 -6.60 10.85
C HIS A 262 -20.96 -5.19 11.05
N ALA A 263 -19.89 -4.82 10.35
CA ALA A 263 -19.33 -3.48 10.40
C ALA A 263 -20.35 -2.41 9.98
N LEU A 264 -21.19 -2.68 8.99
CA LEU A 264 -22.24 -1.75 8.54
C LEU A 264 -23.47 -1.69 9.46
N GLY A 265 -23.52 -2.52 10.51
CA GLY A 265 -24.64 -2.64 11.43
C GLY A 265 -25.89 -3.21 10.77
N LEU A 266 -25.73 -4.12 9.80
CA LEU A 266 -26.83 -4.73 9.06
C LEU A 266 -27.30 -6.03 9.72
N THR A 267 -28.61 -6.24 9.72
CA THR A 267 -29.25 -7.50 10.11
C THR A 267 -29.31 -8.49 8.94
N GLU A 268 -29.56 -9.77 9.20
CA GLU A 268 -29.53 -10.83 8.18
C GLU A 268 -30.54 -10.64 7.03
N VAL A 269 -31.58 -9.84 7.22
CA VAL A 269 -32.60 -9.59 6.20
C VAL A 269 -32.28 -8.39 5.31
N GLU A 270 -31.32 -7.55 5.69
CA GLU A 270 -30.99 -6.28 5.02
C GLU A 270 -29.96 -6.46 3.90
N TRP A 271 -29.24 -7.58 3.89
CA TRP A 271 -28.23 -7.87 2.90
C TRP A 271 -28.30 -9.32 2.41
N ARG A 272 -27.73 -9.58 1.23
CA ARG A 272 -27.48 -10.95 0.74
C ARG A 272 -26.13 -11.03 0.05
N LEU A 273 -25.43 -12.15 0.22
CA LEU A 273 -24.27 -12.50 -0.59
C LEU A 273 -24.72 -13.25 -1.84
N THR A 274 -24.13 -12.91 -2.99
CA THR A 274 -24.38 -13.57 -4.28
C THR A 274 -23.07 -13.77 -5.06
N PHE A 275 -23.13 -14.64 -6.06
CA PHE A 275 -22.03 -14.92 -6.98
C PHE A 275 -22.42 -14.58 -8.42
N GLN A 276 -21.63 -13.72 -9.06
CA GLN A 276 -21.78 -13.29 -10.45
C GLN A 276 -20.94 -14.14 -11.40
N SER A 277 -20.98 -13.84 -12.70
CA SER A 277 -20.14 -14.38 -13.76
C SER A 277 -20.16 -15.91 -13.82
N ARG A 278 -21.06 -16.46 -14.64
CA ARG A 278 -21.16 -17.92 -14.84
C ARG A 278 -20.73 -18.31 -16.24
N PHE A 279 -19.93 -19.36 -16.35
CA PHE A 279 -19.50 -19.91 -17.63
C PHE A 279 -19.86 -21.39 -17.77
N GLY A 280 -20.50 -21.73 -18.89
CA GLY A 280 -20.76 -23.12 -19.27
C GLY A 280 -21.89 -23.80 -18.48
N ARG A 281 -21.94 -25.13 -18.55
CA ARG A 281 -23.03 -25.96 -18.02
C ARG A 281 -22.79 -26.50 -16.61
N ALA A 282 -21.60 -26.32 -16.05
CA ALA A 282 -21.27 -26.79 -14.70
C ALA A 282 -22.13 -26.10 -13.63
N GLN A 283 -22.22 -26.70 -12.45
CA GLN A 283 -22.79 -26.01 -11.29
C GLN A 283 -21.76 -25.02 -10.73
N TRP A 284 -22.19 -23.79 -10.47
CA TRP A 284 -21.37 -22.72 -9.91
C TRP A 284 -21.83 -22.41 -8.48
N LEU A 285 -21.02 -21.66 -7.73
CA LEU A 285 -21.40 -21.18 -6.40
C LEU A 285 -22.73 -20.40 -6.44
N GLN A 286 -23.55 -20.63 -5.43
CA GLN A 286 -24.88 -20.04 -5.28
C GLN A 286 -24.99 -19.28 -3.94
N PRO A 287 -25.91 -18.30 -3.85
CA PRO A 287 -26.90 -17.90 -4.86
C PRO A 287 -26.31 -17.04 -5.99
N TYR A 288 -26.99 -16.98 -7.14
CA TYR A 288 -26.50 -16.27 -8.33
C TYR A 288 -27.00 -14.82 -8.39
N THR A 289 -26.14 -13.87 -8.73
CA THR A 289 -26.47 -12.44 -8.72
C THR A 289 -27.64 -12.08 -9.63
N ALA A 290 -27.58 -12.41 -10.92
CA ALA A 290 -28.65 -12.03 -11.87
C ALA A 290 -30.04 -12.64 -11.55
N PRO A 291 -30.15 -13.94 -11.19
CA PRO A 291 -31.40 -14.50 -10.65
C PRO A 291 -31.90 -13.79 -9.39
N THR A 292 -31.03 -13.51 -8.41
CA THR A 292 -31.43 -12.80 -7.19
C THR A 292 -31.89 -11.37 -7.47
N LEU A 293 -31.25 -10.65 -8.40
CA LEU A 293 -31.71 -9.33 -8.83
C LEU A 293 -33.11 -9.39 -9.46
N ARG A 294 -33.40 -10.39 -10.29
CA ARG A 294 -34.76 -10.58 -10.84
C ARG A 294 -35.78 -10.93 -9.77
N GLU A 295 -35.41 -11.77 -8.81
CA GLU A 295 -36.25 -12.11 -7.66
C GLU A 295 -36.61 -10.86 -6.86
N LEU A 296 -35.61 -10.03 -6.52
CA LEU A 296 -35.82 -8.78 -5.76
C LEU A 296 -36.68 -7.78 -6.54
N GLY A 297 -36.44 -7.64 -7.85
CA GLY A 297 -37.26 -6.78 -8.70
C GLY A 297 -38.71 -7.26 -8.79
N ALA A 298 -38.93 -8.57 -8.98
CA ALA A 298 -40.27 -9.17 -9.04
C ALA A 298 -41.02 -9.11 -7.70
N ALA A 299 -40.28 -9.10 -6.58
CA ALA A 299 -40.83 -8.86 -5.25
C ALA A 299 -41.19 -7.38 -4.99
N GLY A 300 -40.92 -6.49 -5.95
CA GLY A 300 -41.27 -5.07 -5.87
C GLY A 300 -40.33 -4.24 -4.99
N ALA A 301 -39.08 -4.69 -4.79
CA ALA A 301 -38.09 -3.92 -4.01
C ALA A 301 -37.91 -2.52 -4.60
N GLY A 302 -37.96 -1.50 -3.73
CA GLY A 302 -37.80 -0.10 -4.12
C GLY A 302 -36.40 0.14 -4.69
N ARG A 303 -35.38 -0.24 -3.94
CA ARG A 303 -33.98 -0.05 -4.30
C ARG A 303 -33.12 -1.27 -4.00
N VAL A 304 -32.13 -1.51 -4.84
CA VAL A 304 -31.03 -2.44 -4.55
C VAL A 304 -29.68 -1.76 -4.72
N ASP A 305 -28.85 -1.86 -3.70
CA ASP A 305 -27.45 -1.45 -3.75
C ASP A 305 -26.59 -2.69 -4.00
N VAL A 306 -25.73 -2.67 -5.02
CA VAL A 306 -24.83 -3.80 -5.31
C VAL A 306 -23.38 -3.35 -5.13
N PHE A 307 -22.62 -4.09 -4.32
CA PHE A 307 -21.20 -3.85 -4.06
C PHE A 307 -20.39 -5.13 -4.29
N CYS A 308 -19.17 -4.96 -4.83
CA CYS A 308 -18.29 -6.07 -5.22
C CYS A 308 -17.00 -6.12 -4.36
N PRO A 309 -17.07 -6.59 -3.10
CA PRO A 309 -15.92 -6.62 -2.17
C PRO A 309 -14.84 -7.66 -2.53
N GLY A 310 -15.04 -8.43 -3.61
CA GLY A 310 -14.00 -9.31 -4.17
C GLY A 310 -13.01 -8.57 -5.09
N PHE A 311 -13.31 -7.32 -5.45
CA PHE A 311 -12.52 -6.51 -6.38
C PHE A 311 -12.11 -5.19 -5.72
N THR A 312 -10.82 -4.90 -5.73
CA THR A 312 -10.26 -3.64 -5.18
C THR A 312 -10.26 -2.51 -6.21
N SER A 313 -10.52 -2.80 -7.48
CA SER A 313 -10.59 -1.85 -8.58
C SER A 313 -11.76 -2.20 -9.49
N ASP A 314 -12.44 -1.20 -10.03
CA ASP A 314 -13.48 -1.40 -11.02
C ASP A 314 -12.93 -2.07 -12.28
N CYS A 315 -13.69 -3.01 -12.83
CA CYS A 315 -13.30 -3.84 -13.96
C CYS A 315 -14.50 -4.19 -14.84
N LEU A 316 -14.29 -5.06 -15.83
CA LEU A 316 -15.36 -5.50 -16.73
C LEU A 316 -16.54 -6.09 -15.96
N GLU A 317 -16.25 -6.93 -14.99
CA GLU A 317 -17.23 -7.65 -14.18
C GLU A 317 -18.03 -6.70 -13.28
N THR A 318 -17.45 -5.61 -12.80
CA THR A 318 -18.17 -4.67 -11.91
C THR A 318 -18.94 -3.61 -12.69
N LEU A 319 -18.38 -3.11 -13.80
CA LEU A 319 -18.99 -2.02 -14.57
C LEU A 319 -19.99 -2.53 -15.60
N GLU A 320 -19.63 -3.55 -16.37
CA GLU A 320 -20.49 -4.06 -17.44
C GLU A 320 -21.47 -5.10 -16.92
N GLU A 321 -20.98 -6.17 -16.28
CA GLU A 321 -21.88 -7.25 -15.85
C GLU A 321 -22.81 -6.80 -14.71
N ILE A 322 -22.32 -6.11 -13.70
CA ILE A 322 -23.18 -5.60 -12.62
C ILE A 322 -23.84 -4.28 -12.99
N GLY A 323 -23.05 -3.30 -13.45
CA GLY A 323 -23.55 -1.95 -13.70
C GLY A 323 -24.53 -1.85 -14.88
N ILE A 324 -24.43 -2.73 -15.88
CA ILE A 324 -25.32 -2.73 -17.05
C ILE A 324 -26.25 -3.94 -17.03
N GLU A 325 -25.73 -5.17 -17.11
CA GLU A 325 -26.59 -6.36 -17.22
C GLU A 325 -27.39 -6.62 -15.93
N GLY A 326 -26.76 -6.49 -14.76
CA GLY A 326 -27.39 -6.63 -13.46
C GLY A 326 -28.46 -5.57 -13.21
N ARG A 327 -28.15 -4.31 -13.50
CA ARG A 327 -29.10 -3.19 -13.47
C ARG A 327 -30.33 -3.48 -14.33
N ASP A 328 -30.11 -3.86 -15.58
CA ASP A 328 -31.19 -4.19 -16.52
C ASP A 328 -32.04 -5.36 -16.02
N ALA A 329 -31.42 -6.39 -15.44
CA ALA A 329 -32.14 -7.53 -14.89
C ALA A 329 -33.07 -7.16 -13.73
N PHE A 330 -32.64 -6.27 -12.83
CA PHE A 330 -33.44 -5.78 -11.71
C PHE A 330 -34.61 -4.90 -12.19
N LEU A 331 -34.32 -3.89 -13.02
CA LEU A 331 -35.32 -2.92 -13.47
C LEU A 331 -36.39 -3.57 -14.35
N ARG A 332 -36.01 -4.47 -15.27
CA ARG A 332 -36.98 -5.18 -16.12
C ARG A 332 -37.87 -6.15 -15.33
N ALA A 333 -37.44 -6.57 -14.15
CA ALA A 333 -38.23 -7.44 -13.28
C ALA A 333 -39.24 -6.67 -12.40
N GLY A 334 -39.24 -5.34 -12.43
CA GLY A 334 -40.18 -4.49 -11.67
C GLY A 334 -39.55 -3.67 -10.54
N GLY A 335 -38.22 -3.77 -10.33
CA GLY A 335 -37.51 -2.92 -9.38
C GLY A 335 -37.45 -1.46 -9.83
N ARG A 336 -37.31 -0.51 -8.88
CA ARG A 336 -37.36 0.94 -9.18
C ARG A 336 -35.97 1.57 -9.32
N GLU A 337 -35.13 1.42 -8.31
CA GLU A 337 -33.80 2.06 -8.23
C GLU A 337 -32.67 1.03 -8.10
N PHE A 338 -31.64 1.17 -8.92
CA PHE A 338 -30.46 0.31 -8.88
C PHE A 338 -29.23 1.16 -8.65
N HIS A 339 -28.49 0.88 -7.58
CA HIS A 339 -27.27 1.58 -7.23
C HIS A 339 -26.09 0.62 -7.29
N ARG A 340 -25.16 0.88 -8.20
CA ARG A 340 -23.87 0.21 -8.19
C ARG A 340 -22.93 1.02 -7.31
N ILE A 341 -22.54 0.45 -6.17
CA ILE A 341 -21.47 1.02 -5.35
C ILE A 341 -20.15 0.72 -6.07
N PRO A 342 -19.34 1.73 -6.44
CA PRO A 342 -18.04 1.52 -7.06
C PRO A 342 -17.16 0.60 -6.22
N CYS A 343 -16.25 -0.13 -6.85
CA CYS A 343 -15.16 -0.76 -6.11
C CYS A 343 -14.41 0.30 -5.28
N ILE A 344 -13.64 -0.16 -4.29
CA ILE A 344 -12.95 0.77 -3.38
C ILE A 344 -11.87 1.60 -4.10
N ASN A 345 -11.46 1.17 -5.30
CA ASN A 345 -10.66 1.95 -6.25
C ASN A 345 -9.43 2.56 -5.57
N ASP A 346 -9.21 3.86 -5.69
CA ASP A 346 -8.11 4.61 -5.09
C ASP A 346 -8.54 5.38 -3.83
N ALA A 347 -9.63 4.98 -3.18
CA ALA A 347 -10.13 5.67 -1.99
C ALA A 347 -9.08 5.68 -0.86
N ALA A 348 -8.90 6.84 -0.21
CA ALA A 348 -7.88 7.01 0.83
C ALA A 348 -7.95 5.99 1.99
N PRO A 349 -9.14 5.57 2.49
CA PRO A 349 -9.23 4.50 3.48
C PRO A 349 -8.62 3.17 2.99
N TRP A 350 -8.80 2.84 1.71
CA TRP A 350 -8.19 1.65 1.11
C TRP A 350 -6.69 1.77 1.00
N ILE A 351 -6.17 2.89 0.50
CA ILE A 351 -4.71 3.09 0.39
C ILE A 351 -4.04 2.95 1.76
N ARG A 352 -4.66 3.50 2.81
CA ARG A 352 -4.18 3.33 4.20
C ARG A 352 -4.20 1.85 4.62
N ALA A 353 -5.30 1.15 4.40
CA ALA A 353 -5.42 -0.28 4.75
C ALA A 353 -4.41 -1.15 3.98
N LEU A 354 -4.25 -0.90 2.69
CA LEU A 354 -3.27 -1.57 1.84
C LEU A 354 -1.85 -1.32 2.35
N ALA A 355 -1.53 -0.09 2.75
CA ALA A 355 -0.23 0.23 3.32
C ALA A 355 0.00 -0.46 4.67
N GLU A 356 -1.02 -0.57 5.53
CA GLU A 356 -0.94 -1.31 6.79
C GLU A 356 -0.67 -2.81 6.55
N ILE A 357 -1.39 -3.43 5.61
CA ILE A 357 -1.19 -4.82 5.20
C ILE A 357 0.24 -5.00 4.67
N VAL A 358 0.67 -4.14 3.74
CA VAL A 358 2.02 -4.18 3.17
C VAL A 358 3.08 -4.03 4.25
N THR A 359 2.99 -3.02 5.12
CA THR A 359 3.99 -2.75 6.15
C THR A 359 4.07 -3.85 7.20
N THR A 360 2.93 -4.47 7.55
CA THR A 360 2.89 -5.68 8.40
C THR A 360 3.66 -6.82 7.74
N HIS A 361 3.42 -7.08 6.46
CA HIS A 361 4.12 -8.11 5.71
C HIS A 361 5.57 -7.76 5.33
N LEU A 362 5.99 -6.52 5.53
CA LEU A 362 7.37 -6.07 5.34
C LEU A 362 8.23 -6.24 6.61
N GLN A 363 7.63 -6.52 7.77
CA GLN A 363 8.34 -6.69 9.04
C GLN A 363 9.40 -7.80 8.97
N GLY A 364 10.50 -7.63 9.69
CA GLY A 364 11.63 -8.58 9.70
C GLY A 364 12.52 -8.53 8.44
N TRP A 365 12.13 -7.79 7.40
CA TRP A 365 13.09 -7.32 6.42
C TRP A 365 13.72 -6.02 6.91
N GLU A 366 15.06 -5.95 6.87
CA GLU A 366 15.80 -4.72 7.19
C GLU A 366 15.58 -3.70 6.08
N ILE A 367 14.43 -3.04 6.13
CA ILE A 367 14.05 -1.98 5.22
C ILE A 367 14.70 -0.72 5.78
N SER A 368 15.99 -0.60 5.52
CA SER A 368 16.80 0.51 6.00
C SER A 368 16.29 1.80 5.37
N ALA A 369 15.59 2.62 6.15
CA ALA A 369 15.38 4.04 5.90
C ALA A 369 16.72 4.80 6.05
N VAL A 370 17.73 4.43 5.23
CA VAL A 370 19.10 4.98 5.23
C VAL A 370 19.89 4.63 6.52
N PRO A 371 21.22 4.38 6.46
CA PRO A 371 21.95 3.88 7.61
C PRO A 371 22.08 4.99 8.66
N HIS A 372 21.27 4.93 9.69
CA HIS A 372 21.60 5.52 10.98
C HIS A 372 22.18 4.38 11.82
N PRO A 373 23.48 4.04 11.69
CA PRO A 373 24.09 3.13 12.64
C PRO A 373 24.09 3.84 13.99
N ILE A 374 23.02 3.65 14.76
CA ILE A 374 22.99 4.06 16.16
C ILE A 374 23.93 3.10 16.85
N SER A 375 25.14 3.58 17.14
CA SER A 375 26.10 2.81 17.92
C SER A 375 25.69 2.88 19.38
N THR A 376 25.44 1.72 19.98
CA THR A 376 25.26 1.53 21.42
C THR A 376 26.54 1.02 22.11
N ASP A 377 27.64 0.91 21.36
CA ASP A 377 28.94 0.48 21.87
C ASP A 377 29.45 1.49 22.92
N PRO A 378 29.73 1.06 24.16
CA PRO A 378 30.31 1.91 25.21
C PRO A 378 31.64 2.59 24.83
N HIS A 379 32.38 2.01 23.87
CA HIS A 379 33.66 2.54 23.41
C HIS A 379 33.54 3.53 22.25
N ALA A 380 32.38 3.60 21.59
CA ALA A 380 32.14 4.54 20.52
C ALA A 380 32.18 5.99 21.02
N ARG A 381 32.65 6.89 20.14
CA ARG A 381 32.86 8.30 20.46
C ARG A 381 32.33 9.16 19.31
N LEU A 382 31.51 10.15 19.62
CA LEU A 382 31.02 11.12 18.66
C LEU A 382 31.26 12.54 19.19
N ARG A 383 31.52 13.51 18.32
CA ARG A 383 31.63 14.90 18.77
C ARG A 383 30.28 15.40 19.28
N ILE A 384 30.27 16.09 20.42
CA ILE A 384 29.05 16.56 21.07
C ILE A 384 28.25 17.53 20.20
N ASP A 385 28.90 18.39 19.41
CA ASP A 385 28.22 19.29 18.46
C ASP A 385 27.41 18.52 17.40
N LYS A 386 27.95 17.41 16.92
CA LYS A 386 27.33 16.53 15.94
C LYS A 386 26.19 15.72 16.57
N TRP A 387 26.40 15.19 17.78
CA TRP A 387 25.38 14.45 18.52
C TRP A 387 24.17 15.33 18.88
N LEU A 388 24.38 16.54 19.41
CA LEU A 388 23.29 17.47 19.76
C LEU A 388 22.42 17.85 18.56
N TRP A 389 23.03 17.95 17.38
CA TRP A 389 22.33 18.19 16.12
C TRP A 389 21.56 16.96 15.64
N ALA A 390 22.14 15.76 15.76
CA ALA A 390 21.49 14.50 15.40
C ALA A 390 20.31 14.16 16.33
N ALA A 391 20.48 14.39 17.64
CA ALA A 391 19.45 14.29 18.68
C ALA A 391 18.41 15.43 18.66
N ARG A 392 18.52 16.35 17.69
CA ARG A 392 17.56 17.43 17.40
C ARG A 392 17.36 18.48 18.50
N PHE A 393 18.26 18.58 19.48
CA PHE A 393 18.26 19.69 20.44
C PHE A 393 18.49 21.06 19.78
N PHE A 394 19.23 21.08 18.67
CA PHE A 394 19.44 22.29 17.87
C PHE A 394 19.06 22.06 16.41
N LYS A 395 18.57 23.10 15.72
CA LYS A 395 18.15 23.03 14.30
C LYS A 395 19.31 22.77 13.35
N THR A 396 20.50 23.33 13.65
CA THR A 396 21.71 23.18 12.84
C THR A 396 22.92 22.87 13.72
N ARG A 397 23.97 22.27 13.14
CA ARG A 397 25.22 22.00 13.86
C ARG A 397 25.95 23.28 14.27
N SER A 398 25.82 24.36 13.48
CA SER A 398 26.38 25.67 13.83
C SER A 398 25.71 26.25 15.09
N LEU A 399 24.40 26.12 15.25
CA LEU A 399 23.68 26.53 16.47
C LEU A 399 24.11 25.72 17.69
N ALA A 400 24.33 24.40 17.52
CA ALA A 400 24.88 23.58 18.59
C ALA A 400 26.27 24.06 19.01
N ALA A 401 27.16 24.33 18.04
CA ALA A 401 28.51 24.84 18.30
C ALA A 401 28.50 26.21 18.98
N GLU A 402 27.58 27.10 18.60
CA GLU A 402 27.39 28.40 19.24
C GLU A 402 26.93 28.25 20.71
N ALA A 403 25.97 27.36 20.98
CA ALA A 403 25.51 27.07 22.33
C ALA A 403 26.63 26.50 23.22
N LEU A 404 27.48 25.64 22.66
CA LEU A 404 28.70 25.13 23.30
C LEU A 404 29.70 26.26 23.60
N GLY A 405 29.91 27.19 22.65
CA GLY A 405 30.74 28.39 22.84
C GLY A 405 30.21 29.30 23.96
N LYS A 406 28.89 29.40 24.10
CA LYS A 406 28.18 30.12 25.18
C LYS A 406 28.09 29.34 26.50
N ARG A 407 28.78 28.19 26.64
CA ARG A 407 28.78 27.33 27.84
C ARG A 407 27.39 26.84 28.28
N ARG A 408 26.44 26.71 27.34
CA ARG A 408 25.07 26.24 27.58
C ARG A 408 24.93 24.71 27.59
N VAL A 409 26.00 23.99 27.26
CA VAL A 409 26.03 22.52 27.27
C VAL A 409 27.12 22.04 28.21
N ARG A 410 26.79 21.07 29.07
CA ARG A 410 27.70 20.48 30.04
C ARG A 410 27.64 18.96 29.98
N ILE A 411 28.77 18.29 30.21
CA ILE A 411 28.86 16.83 30.34
C ILE A 411 29.49 16.54 31.70
N GLY A 412 28.81 15.75 32.54
CA GLY A 412 29.31 15.45 33.90
C GLY A 412 29.47 16.70 34.79
N GLY A 413 28.67 17.75 34.54
CA GLY A 413 28.70 19.01 35.30
C GLY A 413 29.60 20.11 34.70
N GLU A 414 30.55 19.76 33.84
CA GLU A 414 31.53 20.72 33.29
C GLU A 414 31.15 21.23 31.87
N PRO A 415 31.36 22.52 31.55
CA PRO A 415 31.19 23.03 30.19
C PRO A 415 32.16 22.38 29.20
N VAL A 416 31.66 22.05 28.01
CA VAL A 416 32.46 21.35 26.99
C VAL A 416 32.58 22.15 25.69
N ARG A 417 33.71 21.98 24.99
CA ARG A 417 33.93 22.52 23.65
C ARG A 417 33.26 21.64 22.59
N ALA A 418 32.92 22.21 21.44
CA ALA A 418 32.23 21.53 20.35
C ALA A 418 32.88 20.22 19.87
N ALA A 419 34.21 20.13 19.92
CA ALA A 419 34.96 18.94 19.50
C ALA A 419 35.05 17.83 20.58
N LYS A 420 34.57 18.07 21.81
CA LYS A 420 34.59 17.07 22.88
C LYS A 420 33.79 15.84 22.46
N ALA A 421 34.33 14.66 22.70
CA ALA A 421 33.63 13.41 22.47
C ALA A 421 32.56 13.16 23.56
N VAL A 422 31.39 12.69 23.13
CA VAL A 422 30.32 12.14 23.96
C VAL A 422 30.22 10.63 23.72
N ARG A 423 29.83 9.90 24.76
CA ARG A 423 29.72 8.43 24.79
C ARG A 423 28.35 7.99 25.30
N VAL A 424 27.99 6.74 25.03
CA VAL A 424 26.82 6.11 25.64
C VAL A 424 27.01 6.08 27.16
N GLY A 425 25.98 6.47 27.91
CA GLY A 425 25.99 6.58 29.36
C GLY A 425 26.33 7.97 29.90
N ASP A 426 26.92 8.86 29.09
CA ASP A 426 27.22 10.23 29.50
C ASP A 426 25.93 10.99 29.86
N VAL A 427 25.98 11.82 30.90
CA VAL A 427 24.89 12.73 31.26
C VAL A 427 25.19 14.11 30.69
N VAL A 428 24.34 14.56 29.77
CA VAL A 428 24.45 15.83 29.06
C VAL A 428 23.35 16.77 29.54
N ARG A 429 23.76 17.94 30.02
CA ARG A 429 22.85 19.04 30.38
C ARG A 429 22.88 20.12 29.32
N ILE A 430 21.71 20.54 28.84
CA ILE A 430 21.54 21.42 27.68
C ILE A 430 20.56 22.54 28.05
N ASP A 431 20.99 23.78 27.93
CA ASP A 431 20.14 24.96 28.17
C ASP A 431 19.68 25.59 26.84
N ILE A 432 18.37 25.56 26.60
CA ILE A 432 17.72 26.10 25.40
C ILE A 432 16.54 26.97 25.83
N GLU A 433 16.59 28.26 25.51
CA GLU A 433 15.44 29.19 25.66
C GLU A 433 14.73 29.10 27.03
N ARG A 434 15.54 29.03 28.10
CA ARG A 434 15.12 28.93 29.52
C ARG A 434 14.55 27.56 29.93
N VAL A 435 14.70 26.53 29.08
CA VAL A 435 14.41 25.13 29.42
C VAL A 435 15.73 24.39 29.54
N VAL A 436 15.91 23.74 30.70
CA VAL A 436 17.10 22.92 30.97
C VAL A 436 16.74 21.46 30.76
N TRP A 437 17.36 20.85 29.75
CA TRP A 437 17.31 19.42 29.52
C TRP A 437 18.47 18.76 30.25
N GLU A 438 18.22 17.63 30.89
CA GLU A 438 19.26 16.78 31.48
C GLU A 438 18.99 15.35 31.03
N VAL A 439 19.86 14.83 30.17
CA VAL A 439 19.61 13.57 29.46
C VAL A 439 20.81 12.64 29.57
N GLN A 440 20.53 11.35 29.70
CA GLN A 440 21.53 10.30 29.57
C GLN A 440 21.59 9.84 28.11
N VAL A 441 22.79 9.77 27.55
CA VAL A 441 23.02 9.32 26.16
C VAL A 441 22.81 7.81 26.08
N ARG A 442 21.87 7.38 25.22
CA ARG A 442 21.53 5.95 24.99
C ARG A 442 22.12 5.42 23.69
N GLY A 443 22.42 6.29 22.73
CA GLY A 443 23.03 5.91 21.46
C GLY A 443 23.74 7.06 20.78
N LEU A 444 24.71 6.72 19.93
CA LEU A 444 25.46 7.67 19.13
C LEU A 444 25.07 7.53 17.66
N CYS A 445 24.61 8.63 17.05
CA CYS A 445 24.33 8.69 15.62
C CYS A 445 24.93 9.97 15.06
N ASP A 446 25.63 9.84 13.93
CA ASP A 446 26.35 10.92 13.30
C ASP A 446 25.57 11.54 12.11
N VAL A 447 24.36 11.04 11.86
CA VAL A 447 23.41 11.55 10.86
C VAL A 447 22.13 11.99 11.56
N ARG A 448 21.54 13.12 11.14
CA ARG A 448 20.26 13.59 11.67
C ARG A 448 19.09 12.85 11.01
N GLY A 449 18.33 12.11 11.82
CA GLY A 449 17.14 11.39 11.38
C GLY A 449 15.80 12.04 11.75
N PRO A 450 14.68 11.32 11.50
CA PRO A 450 13.34 11.68 11.97
C PRO A 450 13.27 11.85 13.50
N ALA A 451 12.24 12.54 14.00
CA ALA A 451 12.08 12.82 15.43
C ALA A 451 12.04 11.55 16.30
N ALA A 452 11.34 10.50 15.83
CA ALA A 452 11.26 9.21 16.53
C ALA A 452 12.64 8.55 16.71
N VAL A 453 13.52 8.63 15.70
CA VAL A 453 14.89 8.10 15.76
C VAL A 453 15.78 8.96 16.66
N ALA A 454 15.62 10.29 16.63
CA ALA A 454 16.38 11.18 17.50
C ALA A 454 16.07 10.94 18.99
N GLN A 455 14.81 10.62 19.32
CA GLN A 455 14.38 10.32 20.68
C GLN A 455 15.01 9.04 21.25
N THR A 456 15.43 8.09 20.41
CA THR A 456 16.11 6.87 20.91
C THR A 456 17.57 7.13 21.28
N LEU A 457 18.14 8.29 20.94
CA LEU A 457 19.54 8.62 21.25
C LEU A 457 19.75 9.02 22.71
N TYR A 458 18.70 9.37 23.43
CA TYR A 458 18.79 9.83 24.81
C TYR A 458 17.57 9.46 25.63
N GLU A 459 17.74 9.42 26.94
CA GLU A 459 16.65 9.30 27.90
C GLU A 459 16.77 10.45 28.89
N GLU A 460 15.66 11.11 29.22
CA GLU A 460 15.69 12.22 30.15
C GLU A 460 15.78 11.74 31.59
N THR A 461 16.64 12.36 32.40
CA THR A 461 16.79 11.98 33.80
C THR A 461 15.55 12.38 34.61
N PRO A 462 15.19 11.65 35.68
CA PRO A 462 14.10 12.04 36.57
C PRO A 462 14.25 13.48 37.10
N ALA A 463 15.48 13.91 37.38
CA ALA A 463 15.81 15.27 37.82
C ALA A 463 15.61 16.33 36.71
N GLY A 464 15.92 16.00 35.46
CA GLY A 464 15.62 16.84 34.28
C GLY A 464 14.12 17.00 34.07
N ASN A 465 13.38 15.89 34.12
CA ASN A 465 11.93 15.87 33.95
C ASN A 465 11.22 16.72 35.01
N ALA A 466 11.59 16.57 36.29
CA ALA A 466 11.04 17.36 37.39
C ALA A 466 11.27 18.87 37.22
N ARG A 467 12.47 19.29 36.79
CA ARG A 467 12.78 20.72 36.55
C ARG A 467 11.99 21.30 35.38
N ARG A 468 11.81 20.54 34.30
CA ARG A 468 11.04 20.97 33.14
C ARG A 468 9.54 21.05 33.47
N GLN A 469 9.02 20.10 34.25
CA GLN A 469 7.64 20.14 34.72
C GLN A 469 7.40 21.37 35.63
N ALA A 470 8.32 21.65 36.55
CA ALA A 470 8.26 22.84 37.41
C ALA A 470 8.31 24.16 36.61
N GLU A 471 9.12 24.25 35.54
CA GLU A 471 9.16 25.45 34.68
C GLU A 471 7.93 25.57 33.78
N LEU A 472 7.36 24.46 33.29
CA LEU A 472 6.08 24.46 32.57
C LEU A 472 4.93 24.90 33.47
N GLU A 473 4.90 24.41 34.72
CA GLU A 473 3.94 24.85 35.74
C GLU A 473 4.13 26.33 36.10
N ARG A 474 5.39 26.79 36.23
CA ARG A 474 5.69 28.22 36.40
C ARG A 474 5.19 29.04 35.22
N ARG A 475 5.42 28.62 33.97
CA ARG A 475 4.90 29.30 32.77
C ARG A 475 3.37 29.30 32.71
N ARG A 476 2.73 28.23 33.17
CA ARG A 476 1.26 28.14 33.24
C ARG A 476 0.66 29.06 34.32
N THR A 477 1.40 29.28 35.41
CA THR A 477 0.97 30.14 36.54
C THR A 477 1.43 31.60 36.42
N PHE A 478 2.41 31.89 35.55
CA PHE A 478 2.89 33.25 35.28
C PHE A 478 1.93 33.98 34.33
N ARG A 479 1.09 34.88 34.87
CA ARG A 479 0.38 35.88 34.04
C ARG A 479 1.40 36.90 33.53
N GLU A 480 1.54 37.02 32.21
CA GLU A 480 2.34 38.10 31.61
C GLU A 480 1.77 39.46 32.03
N PRO A 481 2.59 40.37 32.59
CA PRO A 481 2.14 41.72 32.99
C PRO A 481 1.53 42.52 31.82
N ALA A 482 1.92 42.19 30.58
CA ALA A 482 1.44 42.82 29.37
C ALA A 482 -0.02 42.48 29.03
N ALA A 483 -0.60 41.41 29.60
CA ALA A 483 -2.00 41.05 29.36
C ALA A 483 -3.01 42.07 29.93
N ALA A 484 -2.56 42.99 30.80
CA ALA A 484 -3.36 44.08 31.35
C ALA A 484 -3.25 45.39 30.55
N LEU A 485 -2.41 45.47 29.51
CA LEU A 485 -2.23 46.67 28.69
C LEU A 485 -3.19 46.64 27.49
N GLN A 486 -4.23 47.48 27.52
CA GLN A 486 -5.08 47.73 26.35
C GLN A 486 -4.55 48.89 25.51
N GLY A 487 -4.26 48.63 24.23
CA GLY A 487 -3.86 49.64 23.25
C GLY A 487 -2.35 49.75 22.99
N ARG A 488 -1.95 50.73 22.15
CA ARG A 488 -0.56 50.91 21.71
C ARG A 488 0.31 51.37 22.89
N PRO A 489 1.43 50.70 23.22
CA PRO A 489 2.19 50.95 24.44
C PRO A 489 2.68 52.39 24.57
N THR A 490 2.43 53.02 25.72
CA THR A 490 2.91 54.37 26.03
C THR A 490 4.43 54.37 26.28
N LYS A 491 5.04 55.56 26.31
CA LYS A 491 6.49 55.71 26.56
C LYS A 491 6.90 55.19 27.95
N ARG A 492 5.97 55.17 28.92
CA ARG A 492 6.18 54.58 30.26
C ARG A 492 6.11 53.06 30.21
N ASP A 493 5.15 52.51 29.47
CA ASP A 493 5.00 51.05 29.31
C ASP A 493 6.21 50.45 28.58
N ARG A 494 6.76 51.17 27.59
CA ARG A 494 8.00 50.75 26.91
C ARG A 494 9.18 50.66 27.86
N ARG A 495 9.34 51.62 28.79
CA ARG A 495 10.41 51.57 29.80
C ARG A 495 10.25 50.38 30.77
N VAL A 496 9.02 50.03 31.12
CA VAL A 496 8.74 48.88 31.99
C VAL A 496 8.99 47.56 31.23
N ILE A 497 8.62 47.49 29.95
CA ILE A 497 8.91 46.34 29.09
C ILE A 497 10.42 46.18 28.88
N ASP A 498 11.15 47.27 28.65
CA ASP A 498 12.61 47.27 28.49
C ASP A 498 13.33 46.82 29.79
N GLN A 499 12.82 47.23 30.97
CA GLN A 499 13.35 46.76 32.26
C GLN A 499 13.07 45.27 32.53
N LEU A 500 11.99 44.71 32.01
CA LEU A 500 11.62 43.30 32.22
C LEU A 500 12.24 42.34 31.19
N SER A 501 12.69 42.85 30.04
CA SER A 501 13.28 42.05 28.96
C SER A 501 14.77 41.77 29.12
N GLY A 502 15.39 42.27 30.20
CA GLY A 502 16.73 41.87 30.63
C GLY A 502 17.82 42.23 29.63
N ALA A 503 17.80 43.48 29.14
CA ALA A 503 18.95 44.08 28.49
C ALA A 503 19.82 44.76 29.55
N ASP A 504 20.57 43.93 30.29
CA ASP A 504 21.89 44.19 30.86
C ASP A 504 22.59 42.84 31.13
#